data_AF-A2DMZ5-F1
#
_entry.id   AF-A2DMZ5-F1
#
_cell.length_a   1.000
_cell.length_b   1.000
_cell.length_c   1.000
_cell.angle_alpha   90.00
_cell.angle_beta   90.00
_cell.angle_gamma   90.00
#
_symmetry.space_group_name_H-M   'P 1'
#
loop_
_entity.id
_entity.type
_entity.pdbx_description
1 polymer ?
#
loop_
_entity_poly.entity_id
_entity_poly.type
_entity_poly.pdbx_seq_one_letter_code
_entity_poly.pdbx_strand_id
1 'polypeptide(L)'
;MNLNFEDIAAHVSDYIKNENFFDTFKIEDIKRIMKYSHLTTDQYVTLLKQSHSTISAKKLYLCTRDAKVTIQNLDEVVLILRAVKKYMKFKTFDSIIDALNQKEKEMSDFTQEIKQLQDKLKEFQNENENATKKAPISQTNENYNHAQYILTKITELKQSNDFKAVYKFFDDLSSTGNHEMISKSCEEGL
;
A
#
# COMPACT_ATOMS: atom_id res chain seq x y z
N MET A 1 22.69 26.39 -41.28
CA MET A 1 23.19 26.22 -39.91
C MET A 1 22.58 24.93 -39.37
N ASN A 2 23.38 23.91 -39.03
CA ASN A 2 22.84 22.69 -38.44
C ASN A 2 22.50 22.98 -36.97
N LEU A 3 21.22 22.95 -36.64
CA LEU A 3 20.76 23.06 -35.25
C LEU A 3 21.25 21.82 -34.47
N ASN A 4 21.91 22.03 -33.33
CA ASN A 4 22.21 20.96 -32.40
C ASN A 4 20.97 20.70 -31.54
N PHE A 5 20.13 19.75 -31.97
CA PHE A 5 18.87 19.44 -31.30
C PHE A 5 19.04 18.87 -29.89
N GLU A 6 20.17 18.22 -29.59
CA GLU A 6 20.46 17.69 -28.26
C GLU A 6 20.74 18.82 -27.27
N ASP A 7 21.55 19.80 -27.70
CA ASP A 7 21.84 21.00 -26.91
C ASP A 7 20.59 21.86 -26.68
N ILE A 8 19.78 22.05 -27.73
CA ILE A 8 18.49 22.76 -27.59
C ILE A 8 17.56 22.01 -26.65
N ALA A 9 17.51 20.67 -26.72
CA ALA A 9 16.68 19.86 -25.85
C ALA A 9 17.13 19.92 -24.38
N ALA A 10 18.43 20.02 -24.11
CA ALA A 10 18.96 20.19 -22.76
C ALA A 10 18.54 21.55 -22.13
N HIS A 11 18.36 22.57 -22.97
CA HIS A 11 17.95 23.92 -22.56
C HIS A 11 16.48 24.24 -22.91
N VAL A 12 15.66 23.21 -23.23
CA VAL A 12 14.28 23.38 -23.70
C VAL A 12 13.41 24.16 -22.70
N SER A 13 13.76 24.06 -21.41
CA SER A 13 13.13 24.77 -20.30
C SER A 13 13.05 26.27 -20.52
N ASP A 14 14.09 26.89 -21.09
CA ASP A 14 14.17 28.34 -21.23
C ASP A 14 13.18 28.84 -22.29
N TYR A 15 13.04 28.11 -23.40
CA TYR A 15 12.07 28.41 -24.44
C TYR A 15 10.62 28.18 -23.98
N ILE A 16 10.39 27.15 -23.15
CA ILE A 16 9.05 26.89 -22.58
C ILE A 16 8.67 28.01 -21.59
N LYS A 17 9.60 28.42 -20.72
CA LYS A 17 9.37 29.49 -19.73
C LYS A 17 9.11 30.85 -20.38
N ASN A 18 9.76 31.12 -21.50
CA ASN A 18 9.58 32.36 -22.26
C ASN A 18 8.33 32.34 -23.15
N GLU A 19 7.52 31.27 -23.10
CA GLU A 19 6.29 31.07 -23.89
C GLU A 19 6.44 31.29 -25.41
N ASN A 20 7.66 31.13 -25.94
CA ASN A 20 8.00 31.44 -27.33
C ASN A 20 8.46 30.22 -28.13
N PHE A 21 8.34 29.01 -27.57
CA PHE A 21 8.88 27.79 -28.18
C PHE A 21 8.26 27.51 -29.56
N PHE A 22 6.94 27.65 -29.70
CA PHE A 22 6.24 27.43 -30.97
C PHE A 22 6.43 28.56 -31.99
N ASP A 23 6.85 29.75 -31.53
CA ASP A 23 7.19 30.88 -32.41
C ASP A 23 8.65 30.78 -32.90
N THR A 24 9.51 30.17 -32.10
CA THR A 24 10.94 30.03 -32.37
C THR A 24 11.25 28.89 -33.33
N PHE A 25 10.57 27.74 -33.15
CA PHE A 25 10.92 26.51 -33.85
C PHE A 25 9.83 26.06 -34.83
N LYS A 26 10.24 25.57 -35.99
CA LYS A 26 9.34 24.91 -36.94
C LYS A 26 8.89 23.56 -36.39
N ILE A 27 7.75 23.06 -36.86
CA ILE A 27 7.15 21.80 -36.40
C ILE A 27 8.11 20.61 -36.55
N GLU A 28 8.87 20.57 -37.64
CA GLU A 28 9.85 19.53 -37.93
C GLU A 28 11.02 19.56 -36.93
N ASP A 29 11.44 20.77 -36.53
CA ASP A 29 12.50 20.98 -35.54
C ASP A 29 11.98 20.65 -34.13
N ILE A 30 10.76 21.07 -33.78
CA ILE A 30 10.09 20.72 -32.52
C ILE A 30 10.07 19.20 -32.34
N LYS A 31 9.69 18.45 -33.37
CA LYS A 31 9.67 16.98 -33.30
C LYS A 31 11.05 16.41 -32.95
N ARG A 32 12.11 16.96 -33.54
CA ARG A 32 13.49 16.53 -33.26
C ARG A 32 13.93 16.91 -31.86
N ILE A 33 13.61 18.12 -31.40
CA ILE A 33 13.90 18.59 -30.03
C ILE A 33 13.21 17.67 -29.02
N MET A 34 11.91 17.41 -29.20
CA MET A 34 11.11 16.60 -28.28
C MET A 34 11.65 15.19 -28.11
N LYS A 35 12.21 14.58 -29.17
CA LYS A 35 12.86 13.27 -29.08
C LYS A 35 13.99 13.19 -28.04
N TYR A 36 14.70 14.30 -27.80
CA TYR A 36 15.80 14.38 -26.84
C TYR A 36 15.37 15.02 -25.51
N SER A 37 14.22 15.71 -25.48
CA SER A 37 13.72 16.40 -24.29
C SER A 37 13.28 15.44 -23.20
N HIS A 38 13.69 15.76 -21.98
CA HIS A 38 13.18 15.18 -20.75
C HIS A 38 12.52 16.32 -19.96
N LEU A 39 11.21 16.29 -19.86
CA LEU A 39 10.41 17.37 -19.30
C LEU A 39 9.83 16.95 -17.94
N THR A 40 9.68 17.90 -17.03
CA THR A 40 8.77 17.70 -15.89
C THR A 40 7.32 17.77 -16.36
N THR A 41 6.41 17.27 -15.53
CA THR A 41 4.96 17.41 -15.74
C THR A 41 4.56 18.86 -16.02
N ASP A 42 5.01 19.82 -15.19
CA ASP A 42 4.70 21.24 -15.36
C ASP A 42 5.22 21.82 -16.68
N GLN A 43 6.44 21.44 -17.08
CA GLN A 43 7.02 21.88 -18.35
C GLN A 43 6.22 21.34 -19.53
N TYR A 44 5.82 20.08 -19.50
CA TYR A 44 5.01 19.50 -20.57
C TYR A 44 3.62 20.14 -20.64
N VAL A 45 2.95 20.35 -19.51
CA VAL A 45 1.65 21.03 -19.46
C VAL A 45 1.75 22.47 -19.97
N THR A 46 2.79 23.20 -19.58
CA THR A 46 3.06 24.57 -20.05
C THR A 46 3.32 24.58 -21.55
N LEU A 47 4.13 23.64 -22.06
CA LEU A 47 4.38 23.44 -23.47
C LEU A 47 3.07 23.23 -24.25
N LEU A 48 2.16 22.37 -23.77
CA LEU A 48 0.88 22.18 -24.45
C LEU A 48 -0.02 23.41 -24.36
N LYS A 49 0.02 24.16 -23.26
CA LYS A 49 -0.79 25.38 -23.08
C LYS A 49 -0.43 26.47 -24.08
N GLN A 50 0.86 26.76 -24.27
CA GLN A 50 1.32 27.79 -25.23
C GLN A 50 0.96 27.45 -26.69
N SER A 51 0.67 26.18 -26.99
CA SER A 51 0.34 25.73 -28.35
C SER A 51 -1.07 26.13 -28.82
N HIS A 52 -1.94 26.57 -27.90
CA HIS A 52 -3.39 26.67 -28.12
C HIS A 52 -3.79 27.57 -29.30
N SER A 53 -3.06 28.66 -29.55
CA SER A 53 -3.32 29.62 -30.63
C SER A 53 -2.44 29.41 -31.86
N THR A 54 -1.38 28.60 -31.77
CA THR A 54 -0.31 28.55 -32.78
C THR A 54 -0.38 27.31 -33.67
N ILE A 55 -0.94 26.20 -33.16
CA ILE A 55 -0.88 24.90 -33.85
C ILE A 55 -2.14 24.06 -33.64
N SER A 56 -2.56 23.34 -34.68
CA SER A 56 -3.69 22.41 -34.58
C SER A 56 -3.38 21.23 -33.65
N ALA A 57 -4.39 20.71 -32.95
CA ALA A 57 -4.30 19.52 -32.09
C ALA A 57 -3.57 18.31 -32.73
N LYS A 58 -3.86 18.00 -34.01
CA LYS A 58 -3.21 16.90 -34.74
C LYS A 58 -1.71 17.13 -34.89
N LYS A 59 -1.31 18.34 -35.29
CA LYS A 59 0.11 18.70 -35.47
C LYS A 59 0.83 18.75 -34.12
N LEU A 60 0.17 19.29 -33.08
CA LEU A 60 0.68 19.30 -31.72
C LEU A 60 1.03 17.89 -31.23
N TYR A 61 0.10 16.95 -31.36
CA TYR A 61 0.35 15.54 -31.02
C TYR A 61 1.56 14.97 -31.79
N LEU A 62 1.63 15.20 -33.11
CA LEU A 62 2.71 14.65 -33.93
C LEU A 62 4.09 15.20 -33.57
N CYS A 63 4.19 16.46 -33.14
CA CYS A 63 5.47 17.09 -32.84
C CYS A 63 5.90 16.92 -31.38
N THR A 64 5.01 16.63 -30.43
CA THR A 64 5.36 16.50 -29.00
C THR A 64 5.31 15.08 -28.44
N ARG A 65 4.78 14.10 -29.17
CA ARG A 65 4.63 12.70 -28.68
C ARG A 65 5.92 11.96 -28.34
N ASP A 66 7.06 12.40 -28.87
CA ASP A 66 8.35 11.75 -28.64
C ASP A 66 9.06 12.27 -27.36
N ALA A 67 8.47 13.28 -26.69
CA ALA A 67 8.97 13.82 -25.44
C ALA A 67 8.88 12.82 -24.29
N LYS A 68 9.94 12.73 -23.49
CA LYS A 68 9.91 12.02 -22.22
C LYS A 68 9.41 12.95 -21.13
N VAL A 69 8.48 12.49 -20.32
CA VAL A 69 7.95 13.25 -19.19
C VAL A 69 8.20 12.47 -17.91
N THR A 70 8.84 13.11 -16.93
CA THR A 70 9.03 12.55 -15.58
C THR A 70 7.75 12.76 -14.78
N ILE A 71 7.20 11.67 -14.25
CA ILE A 71 5.97 11.64 -13.46
C ILE A 71 6.30 11.14 -12.06
N GLN A 72 5.92 11.89 -11.02
CA GLN A 72 6.24 11.55 -9.63
C GLN A 72 5.08 10.91 -8.86
N ASN A 73 3.83 11.20 -9.23
CA ASN A 73 2.65 10.80 -8.47
C ASN A 73 1.40 10.73 -9.38
N LEU A 74 0.27 10.30 -8.80
CA LEU A 74 -1.00 10.15 -9.53
C LEU A 74 -1.60 11.49 -9.96
N ASP A 75 -1.46 12.55 -9.15
CA ASP A 75 -1.92 13.90 -9.50
C ASP A 75 -1.26 14.38 -10.80
N GLU A 76 0.03 14.14 -10.96
CA GLU A 76 0.77 14.47 -12.17
C GLU A 76 0.27 13.69 -13.39
N VAL A 77 -0.09 12.41 -13.24
CA VAL A 77 -0.74 11.64 -14.31
C VAL A 77 -2.03 12.32 -14.73
N VAL A 78 -2.89 12.70 -13.78
CA VAL A 78 -4.17 13.36 -14.04
C VAL A 78 -3.97 14.72 -14.71
N LEU A 79 -2.96 15.50 -14.30
CA LEU A 79 -2.61 16.77 -14.92
C LEU A 79 -2.22 16.61 -16.40
N ILE A 80 -1.38 15.63 -16.73
CA ILE A 80 -0.98 15.33 -18.12
C ILE A 80 -2.20 14.92 -18.94
N LEU A 81 -3.02 14.00 -18.43
CA LEU A 81 -4.23 13.54 -19.14
C LEU A 81 -5.19 14.71 -19.40
N ARG A 82 -5.40 15.60 -18.42
CA ARG A 82 -6.22 16.81 -18.60
C ARG A 82 -5.65 17.74 -19.67
N ALA A 83 -4.33 17.95 -19.69
CA ALA A 83 -3.67 18.79 -20.68
C ALA A 83 -3.79 18.19 -22.09
N VAL A 84 -3.53 16.89 -22.26
CA VAL A 84 -3.66 16.20 -23.55
C VAL A 84 -5.12 16.19 -24.02
N LYS A 85 -6.08 15.91 -23.13
CA LYS A 85 -7.52 16.04 -23.42
C LYS A 85 -7.83 17.44 -23.96
N LYS A 86 -7.41 18.49 -23.25
CA LYS A 86 -7.74 19.88 -23.57
C LYS A 86 -7.11 20.36 -24.88
N TYR A 87 -5.80 20.18 -25.04
CA TYR A 87 -5.04 20.78 -26.15
C TYR A 87 -4.93 19.86 -27.37
N MET A 88 -5.02 18.54 -27.19
CA MET A 88 -4.97 17.56 -28.30
C MET A 88 -6.33 16.91 -28.60
N LYS A 89 -7.40 17.24 -27.86
CA LYS A 89 -8.79 16.79 -28.10
C LYS A 89 -9.04 15.29 -27.89
N PHE A 90 -8.25 14.62 -27.05
CA PHE A 90 -8.46 13.21 -26.67
C PHE A 90 -9.58 13.06 -25.63
N LYS A 91 -10.84 13.08 -26.09
CA LYS A 91 -12.02 12.96 -25.21
C LYS A 91 -12.09 11.63 -24.44
N THR A 92 -11.48 10.56 -24.96
CA THR A 92 -11.42 9.26 -24.28
C THR A 92 -10.70 9.33 -22.93
N PHE A 93 -9.89 10.37 -22.69
CA PHE A 93 -9.20 10.56 -21.42
C PHE A 93 -10.15 10.96 -20.29
N ASP A 94 -11.39 11.39 -20.57
CA ASP A 94 -12.38 11.65 -19.54
C ASP A 94 -12.65 10.41 -18.69
N SER A 95 -13.05 9.32 -19.35
CA SER A 95 -13.33 8.06 -18.65
C SER A 95 -12.08 7.48 -17.96
N ILE A 96 -10.88 7.75 -18.49
CA ILE A 96 -9.62 7.34 -17.84
C ILE A 96 -9.39 8.16 -16.57
N ILE A 97 -9.55 9.48 -16.62
CA ILE A 97 -9.42 10.36 -15.46
C ILE A 97 -10.45 9.97 -14.39
N ASP A 98 -11.70 9.70 -14.78
CA ASP A 98 -12.74 9.29 -13.86
C ASP A 98 -12.40 7.96 -13.17
N ALA A 99 -11.88 6.98 -13.94
CA ALA A 99 -11.43 5.70 -13.38
C ALA A 99 -10.25 5.87 -12.41
N LEU A 100 -9.28 6.73 -12.73
CA LEU A 100 -8.14 7.01 -11.83
C LEU A 100 -8.61 7.66 -10.53
N ASN A 101 -9.45 8.69 -10.60
CA ASN A 101 -10.00 9.37 -9.41
C ASN A 101 -10.82 8.41 -8.53
N GLN A 102 -11.58 7.50 -9.15
CA GLN A 102 -12.33 6.48 -8.42
C GLN A 102 -11.39 5.52 -7.68
N LYS A 103 -10.30 5.09 -8.33
CA LYS A 103 -9.29 4.22 -7.68
C LYS A 103 -8.52 4.92 -6.57
N GLU A 104 -8.22 6.21 -6.73
CA GLU A 104 -7.62 7.01 -5.68
C GLU A 104 -8.52 7.10 -4.44
N LYS A 105 -9.82 7.34 -4.65
CA LYS A 105 -10.81 7.36 -3.58
C LYS A 105 -10.90 6.01 -2.85
N GLU A 106 -11.04 4.91 -3.59
CA GLU A 106 -11.06 3.55 -3.02
C GLU A 106 -9.80 3.27 -2.18
N MET A 107 -8.63 3.68 -2.66
CA MET A 107 -7.37 3.50 -1.95
C MET A 107 -7.32 4.34 -0.65
N SER A 108 -7.86 5.55 -0.67
CA SER A 108 -8.00 6.38 0.53
C SER A 108 -8.94 5.74 1.55
N ASP A 109 -10.08 5.23 1.10
CA ASP A 109 -11.07 4.55 1.95
C ASP A 109 -10.45 3.32 2.64
N PHE A 110 -9.75 2.47 1.88
CA PHE A 110 -9.02 1.32 2.45
C PHE A 110 -7.91 1.73 3.42
N THR A 111 -7.19 2.82 3.14
CA THR A 111 -6.15 3.34 4.04
C THR A 111 -6.76 3.75 5.39
N GLN A 112 -7.94 4.37 5.36
CA GLN A 112 -8.66 4.75 6.57
C GLN A 112 -9.15 3.53 7.35
N GLU A 113 -9.71 2.52 6.68
CA GLU A 113 -10.15 1.26 7.32
C GLU A 113 -8.97 0.53 7.98
N ILE A 114 -7.83 0.43 7.30
CA ILE A 114 -6.60 -0.19 7.85
C ILE A 114 -6.18 0.55 9.12
N LYS A 115 -6.18 1.88 9.11
CA LYS A 115 -5.83 2.68 10.29
C LYS A 115 -6.78 2.40 11.47
N GLN A 116 -8.08 2.36 11.22
CA GLN A 116 -9.07 2.05 12.25
C GLN A 116 -8.88 0.64 12.85
N LEU A 117 -8.57 -0.35 12.00
CA LEU A 117 -8.30 -1.71 12.45
C LEU A 117 -7.01 -1.77 13.29
N GLN A 118 -5.97 -1.03 12.90
CA GLN A 118 -4.72 -0.94 13.67
C GLN A 118 -4.94 -0.31 15.04
N ASP A 119 -5.79 0.71 15.15
CA ASP A 119 -6.10 1.36 16.42
C ASP A 119 -6.90 0.43 17.35
N LYS A 120 -7.92 -0.26 16.83
CA LYS A 120 -8.67 -1.29 17.58
C LYS A 120 -7.78 -2.43 18.07
N LEU A 121 -6.81 -2.85 17.25
CA LEU A 121 -5.88 -3.92 17.61
C LEU A 121 -4.98 -3.49 18.78
N LYS A 122 -4.52 -2.24 18.80
CA LYS A 122 -3.76 -1.68 19.93
C LYS A 122 -4.59 -1.57 21.20
N GLU A 123 -5.86 -1.15 21.09
CA GLU A 123 -6.77 -1.11 22.24
C GLU A 123 -6.95 -2.51 22.86
N PHE A 124 -7.22 -3.51 22.02
CA PHE A 124 -7.37 -4.89 22.48
C PHE A 124 -6.10 -5.45 23.14
N GLN A 125 -4.92 -5.12 22.60
CA GLN A 125 -3.64 -5.50 23.23
C GLN A 125 -3.46 -4.86 24.61
N ASN A 126 -3.77 -3.57 24.75
CA ASN A 126 -3.66 -2.85 26.01
C ASN A 126 -4.65 -3.37 27.06
N GLU A 127 -5.88 -3.72 26.66
CA GLU A 127 -6.88 -4.33 27.54
C GLU A 127 -6.40 -5.68 28.07
N ASN A 128 -5.86 -6.55 27.20
CA ASN A 128 -5.30 -7.83 27.60
C ASN A 128 -4.10 -7.68 28.55
N GLU A 129 -3.17 -6.76 28.30
CA GLU A 129 -2.05 -6.52 29.22
C GLU A 129 -2.52 -6.05 30.60
N ASN A 130 -3.54 -5.20 30.66
CA ASN A 130 -4.11 -4.71 31.91
C ASN A 130 -4.89 -5.79 32.67
N ALA A 131 -5.54 -6.72 31.97
CA ALA A 131 -6.20 -7.88 32.58
C ALA A 131 -5.17 -8.84 33.22
N THR A 132 -4.04 -9.10 32.54
CA THR A 132 -2.97 -9.98 33.05
C THR A 132 -2.23 -9.37 34.25
N LYS A 133 -2.09 -8.04 34.31
CA LYS A 133 -1.46 -7.33 35.44
C LYS A 133 -2.35 -7.22 36.70
N LYS A 134 -3.67 -7.43 36.58
CA LYS A 134 -4.64 -7.37 37.70
C LYS A 134 -4.91 -8.70 38.39
N ALA A 135 -4.38 -9.82 37.88
CA ALA A 135 -4.42 -11.10 38.58
C ALA A 135 -3.40 -11.10 39.74
N PRO A 136 -3.74 -11.54 40.98
CA PRO A 136 -2.80 -11.54 42.09
C PRO A 136 -1.64 -12.50 41.83
N ILE A 137 -0.41 -11.96 41.80
CA ILE A 137 0.85 -12.65 41.49
C ILE A 137 1.15 -13.83 42.45
N SER A 138 0.51 -13.89 43.63
CA SER A 138 0.70 -14.97 44.59
C SER A 138 -0.06 -16.26 44.29
N GLN A 139 -1.18 -16.21 43.55
CA GLN A 139 -1.94 -17.43 43.19
C GLN A 139 -1.42 -18.10 41.90
N THR A 140 -0.74 -17.34 41.02
CA THR A 140 -0.35 -17.81 39.69
C THR A 140 0.84 -18.77 39.71
N ASN A 141 1.80 -18.62 40.64
CA ASN A 141 2.96 -19.50 40.71
C ASN A 141 2.63 -20.90 41.24
N GLU A 142 1.72 -21.01 42.21
CA GLU A 142 1.27 -22.33 42.71
C GLU A 142 0.39 -23.06 41.69
N ASN A 143 -0.54 -22.34 41.03
CA ASN A 143 -1.39 -22.93 39.99
C ASN A 143 -0.60 -23.32 38.72
N TYR A 144 0.39 -22.53 38.32
CA TYR A 144 1.25 -22.88 37.17
C TYR A 144 2.08 -24.13 37.45
N ASN A 145 2.68 -24.22 38.65
CA ASN A 145 3.43 -25.41 39.07
C ASN A 145 2.53 -26.66 39.18
N HIS A 146 1.29 -26.47 39.65
CA HIS A 146 0.32 -27.56 39.76
C HIS A 146 -0.16 -28.05 38.38
N ALA A 147 -0.49 -27.14 37.47
CA ALA A 147 -0.86 -27.48 36.09
C ALA A 147 0.28 -28.20 35.36
N GLN A 148 1.52 -27.75 35.52
CA GLN A 148 2.69 -28.38 34.89
C GLN A 148 2.97 -29.78 35.44
N TYR A 149 2.77 -30.01 36.74
CA TYR A 149 2.84 -31.34 37.34
C TYR A 149 1.78 -32.29 36.75
N ILE A 150 0.53 -31.83 36.64
CA ILE A 150 -0.58 -32.63 36.10
C ILE A 150 -0.34 -33.00 34.64
N LEU A 151 0.10 -32.06 33.79
CA LEU A 151 0.42 -32.32 32.39
C LEU A 151 1.57 -33.34 32.23
N THR A 152 2.56 -33.28 33.11
CA THR A 152 3.64 -34.26 33.16
C THR A 152 3.10 -35.65 33.51
N LYS A 153 2.22 -35.74 34.51
CA LYS A 153 1.57 -36.99 34.90
C LYS A 153 0.71 -37.58 33.80
N ILE A 154 -0.03 -36.76 33.05
CA ILE A 154 -0.81 -37.21 31.89
C ILE A 154 0.12 -37.87 30.85
N THR A 155 1.26 -37.24 30.55
CA THR A 155 2.23 -37.78 29.59
C THR A 155 2.84 -39.11 30.05
N GLU A 156 3.22 -39.20 31.32
CA GLU A 156 3.74 -40.44 31.92
C GLU A 156 2.71 -41.58 31.89
N LEU A 157 1.47 -41.29 32.27
CA LEU A 157 0.41 -42.28 32.36
C LEU A 157 -0.07 -42.75 30.98
N LYS A 158 -0.09 -41.87 29.97
CA LYS A 158 -0.41 -42.22 28.59
C LYS A 158 0.56 -43.25 27.98
N GLN A 159 1.80 -43.26 28.45
CA GLN A 159 2.82 -44.23 28.04
C GLN A 159 2.87 -45.46 28.96
N SER A 160 2.10 -45.46 30.04
CA SER A 160 2.01 -46.54 31.01
C SER A 160 0.82 -47.44 30.69
N ASN A 161 0.97 -48.74 30.92
CA ASN A 161 -0.15 -49.69 30.91
C ASN A 161 -0.74 -49.92 32.32
N ASP A 162 -0.40 -49.06 33.29
CA ASP A 162 -0.89 -49.14 34.67
C ASP A 162 -2.25 -48.46 34.83
N PHE A 163 -3.30 -49.20 34.51
CA PHE A 163 -4.68 -48.74 34.67
C PHE A 163 -5.04 -48.32 36.11
N LYS A 164 -4.41 -48.92 37.12
CA LYS A 164 -4.67 -48.57 38.52
C LYS A 164 -4.14 -47.17 38.83
N ALA A 165 -2.97 -46.82 38.29
CA ALA A 165 -2.42 -45.48 38.40
C ALA A 165 -3.29 -44.44 37.65
N VAL A 166 -3.83 -44.79 36.49
CA VAL A 166 -4.78 -43.93 35.74
C VAL A 166 -6.04 -43.65 36.56
N TYR A 167 -6.69 -44.68 37.10
CA TYR A 167 -7.89 -44.49 37.93
C TYR A 167 -7.60 -43.65 39.18
N LYS A 168 -6.48 -43.90 39.87
CA LYS A 168 -6.10 -43.10 41.04
C LYS A 168 -5.87 -41.63 40.68
N PHE A 169 -5.23 -41.38 39.54
CA PHE A 169 -5.01 -40.01 39.05
C PHE A 169 -6.33 -39.27 38.79
N PHE A 170 -7.33 -39.91 38.16
CA PHE A 170 -8.66 -39.31 37.99
C PHE A 170 -9.41 -39.12 39.31
N ASP A 171 -9.26 -40.04 40.28
CA ASP A 171 -9.84 -39.90 41.62
C ASP A 171 -9.24 -38.71 42.38
N ASP A 172 -7.91 -38.53 42.30
CA ASP A 172 -7.20 -37.38 42.88
C ASP A 172 -7.66 -36.05 42.22
N LEU A 173 -7.83 -36.01 40.89
CA LEU A 173 -8.37 -34.83 40.19
C LEU A 173 -9.84 -34.55 40.53
N SER A 174 -10.65 -35.59 40.68
CA SER A 174 -12.07 -35.46 41.02
C SER A 174 -12.25 -34.98 42.46
N SER A 175 -11.47 -35.50 43.40
CA SER A 175 -11.54 -35.11 44.81
C SER A 175 -11.10 -33.65 45.04
N THR A 176 -10.24 -33.13 44.16
CA THR A 176 -9.81 -31.72 44.17
C THR A 176 -10.72 -30.79 43.34
N GLY A 177 -11.73 -31.34 42.64
CA GLY A 177 -12.66 -30.57 41.82
C GLY A 177 -12.05 -29.99 40.53
N ASN A 178 -10.94 -30.56 40.05
CA ASN A 178 -10.18 -30.03 38.92
C ASN A 178 -10.73 -30.50 37.56
N HIS A 179 -11.96 -30.06 37.24
CA HIS A 179 -12.69 -30.48 36.05
C HIS A 179 -12.01 -30.16 34.72
N GLU A 180 -11.26 -29.06 34.66
CA GLU A 180 -10.49 -28.67 33.48
C GLU A 180 -9.41 -29.71 33.14
N MET A 181 -8.66 -30.16 34.15
CA MET A 181 -7.61 -31.16 33.95
C MET A 181 -8.15 -32.57 33.70
N ILE A 182 -9.34 -32.89 34.22
CA ILE A 182 -10.06 -34.12 33.85
C ILE A 182 -10.38 -34.11 32.37
N SER A 183 -10.97 -33.01 31.86
CA SER A 183 -11.28 -32.87 30.43
C SER A 183 -10.03 -33.01 29.57
N LYS A 184 -8.93 -32.36 29.98
CA LYS A 184 -7.65 -32.42 29.27
C LYS A 184 -7.05 -33.83 29.24
N SER A 185 -7.16 -34.57 30.35
CA SER A 185 -6.69 -35.97 30.42
C SER A 185 -7.43 -36.86 29.44
N CYS A 186 -8.76 -36.71 29.35
CA CYS A 186 -9.59 -37.46 28.40
C CYS A 186 -9.29 -37.08 26.93
N GLU A 187 -9.05 -35.80 26.63
CA GLU A 187 -8.63 -35.35 25.28
C GLU A 187 -7.31 -36.00 24.84
N GLU A 188 -6.38 -36.16 25.78
CA GLU A 188 -5.08 -36.79 25.52
C GLU A 188 -5.16 -38.31 25.43
N GLY A 189 -6.32 -38.92 25.71
CA GLY A 189 -6.58 -40.35 25.56
C GLY A 189 -6.18 -41.22 26.75
N LEU A 190 -6.18 -40.65 27.97
CA LEU A 190 -6.18 -41.40 29.23
C LEU A 190 -7.57 -41.90 29.59
#